data_AF-A0A0Q8PJ24-F1
#
_entry.id   AF-A0A0Q8PJ24-F1
#
_cell.length_a   1.000
_cell.length_b   1.000
_cell.length_c   1.000
_cell.angle_alpha   90.00
_cell.angle_beta   90.00
_cell.angle_gamma   90.00
#
_symmetry.space_group_name_H-M   'P 1'
#
loop_
_entity.id
_entity.type
_entity.pdbx_description
1 polymer ?
#
loop_
_entity_poly.entity_id
_entity_poly.type
_entity_poly.pdbx_seq_one_letter_code
_entity_poly.pdbx_strand_id
1 'polypeptide(L)' 'MAGITLAQAQAQLDAYLAAEIAVLANQSYEISGRKFTRADLASIQLGIETWSNRVSLLSTRSQGRGRARTVVLGG' A
#
# COMPACT_ATOMS: atom_id res chain seq x y z
N MET A 1 -5.18 -14.89 10.90
CA MET A 1 -4.21 -14.40 9.90
C MET A 1 -3.89 -12.95 10.20
N ALA A 2 -2.71 -12.68 10.74
CA ALA A 2 -2.25 -11.30 10.90
C ALA A 2 -1.91 -10.75 9.51
N GLY A 3 -2.88 -10.11 8.87
CA GLY A 3 -2.61 -9.28 7.70
C GLY A 3 -1.77 -8.08 8.12
N ILE A 4 -0.94 -7.59 7.19
CA ILE A 4 -0.25 -6.29 7.30
C ILE A 4 -1.22 -5.22 7.80
N THR A 5 -0.79 -4.44 8.79
CA THR A 5 -1.59 -3.33 9.34
C THR A 5 -1.63 -2.15 8.37
N LEU A 6 -2.60 -1.25 8.55
CA LEU A 6 -2.67 -0.01 7.74
C LEU A 6 -1.35 0.77 7.83
N ALA A 7 -0.80 0.93 9.05
CA ALA A 7 0.47 1.62 9.26
C ALA A 7 1.65 0.95 8.52
N GLN A 8 1.70 -0.39 8.50
CA GLN A 8 2.72 -1.12 7.73
C GLN A 8 2.55 -0.95 6.22
N ALA A 9 1.31 -0.95 5.73
CA ALA A 9 1.03 -0.73 4.32
C ALA A 9 1.37 0.72 3.89
N GLN A 10 1.07 1.69 4.75
CA GLN A 10 1.44 3.09 4.54
C GLN A 10 2.97 3.26 4.48
N ALA A 11 3.70 2.67 5.43
CA ALA A 11 5.16 2.72 5.46
C ALA A 11 5.79 2.13 4.20
N GLN A 12 5.23 1.04 3.65
CA GLN A 12 5.70 0.54 2.35
C GLN A 12 5.36 1.48 1.20
N LEU A 13 4.18 2.08 1.17
CA LEU A 13 3.83 3.04 0.13
C LEU A 13 4.83 4.22 0.12
N ASP A 14 5.13 4.79 1.30
CA ASP A 14 6.13 5.85 1.45
C ASP A 14 7.54 5.41 0.98
N ALA A 15 7.96 4.19 1.31
CA ALA A 15 9.24 3.66 0.85
C ALA A 15 9.30 3.53 -0.69
N TYR A 16 8.20 3.12 -1.34
CA TYR A 16 8.13 3.04 -2.80
C TYR A 16 8.09 4.43 -3.46
N LEU A 17 7.44 5.42 -2.86
CA LEU A 17 7.48 6.82 -3.34
C LEU A 17 8.89 7.42 -3.24
N ALA A 18 9.57 7.18 -2.12
CA ALA A 18 10.97 7.60 -1.96
C ALA A 18 11.87 6.92 -3.00
N ALA A 19 11.62 5.65 -3.31
CA ALA A 19 12.31 4.93 -4.37
C ALA A 19 12.11 5.58 -5.74
N GLU A 20 10.87 5.98 -6.09
CA GLU A 20 10.57 6.66 -7.36
C GLU A 20 11.36 7.97 -7.47
N ILE A 21 11.38 8.79 -6.42
CA ILE A 21 12.12 10.06 -6.40
C ILE A 21 13.63 9.81 -6.55
N ALA A 22 14.20 8.84 -5.81
CA ALA A 22 15.62 8.49 -5.89
C ALA A 22 16.00 8.01 -7.30
N VAL A 23 15.15 7.17 -7.90
CA VAL A 23 15.34 6.63 -9.24
C VAL A 23 15.23 7.72 -10.31
N LEU A 24 14.30 8.67 -10.15
CA LEU A 24 14.20 9.86 -11.02
C LEU A 24 15.42 10.77 -10.87
N ALA A 25 15.99 10.87 -9.66
CA ALA A 25 17.27 11.54 -9.39
C ALA A 25 18.50 10.74 -9.85
N ASN A 26 18.30 9.66 -10.62
CA ASN A 26 19.34 8.81 -11.18
C ASN A 26 20.17 8.04 -10.13
N GLN A 27 19.58 7.81 -8.95
CA GLN A 27 20.14 7.00 -7.87
C GLN A 27 19.50 5.61 -7.86
N SER A 28 20.29 4.58 -7.52
CA SER A 28 19.75 3.23 -7.30
C SER A 28 19.21 3.13 -5.86
N TYR A 29 17.98 2.64 -5.71
CA TYR A 29 17.35 2.47 -4.40
C TYR A 29 17.22 0.99 -4.06
N GLU A 30 17.44 0.59 -2.81
CA GLU A 30 17.35 -0.81 -2.40
C GLU A 30 16.33 -0.99 -1.27
N ILE A 31 15.28 -1.77 -1.54
CA ILE A 31 14.24 -2.11 -0.56
C ILE A 31 14.33 -3.61 -0.29
N SER A 32 14.56 -3.98 0.97
CA SER A 32 14.54 -5.38 1.43
C SER A 32 15.39 -6.33 0.56
N GLY A 33 16.58 -5.89 0.14
CA GLY A 33 17.50 -6.67 -0.70
C GLY A 33 17.15 -6.71 -2.19
N ARG A 34 16.13 -5.97 -2.63
CA ARG A 34 15.81 -5.75 -4.05
C ARG A 34 16.27 -4.37 -4.46
N LYS A 35 17.12 -4.33 -5.49
CA LYS A 35 17.60 -3.10 -6.09
C LYS A 35 16.60 -2.64 -7.15
N PHE A 36 16.17 -1.39 -7.03
CA PHE A 36 15.31 -0.70 -7.98
C PHE A 36 16.12 0.37 -8.69
N THR A 37 16.02 0.39 -10.01
CA THR A 37 16.71 1.35 -10.86
C THR A 37 15.72 2.06 -11.77
N ARG A 38 16.21 2.99 -12.59
CA ARG A 38 15.38 3.71 -13.57
C ARG A 38 14.78 2.81 -14.64
N ALA A 39 15.37 1.65 -14.88
CA ALA A 39 14.76 0.62 -15.74
C ALA A 39 13.50 0.00 -15.11
N ASP A 40 13.41 -0.01 -13.79
CA ASP A 40 12.33 -0.63 -13.01
C ASP A 40 11.22 0.33 -12.62
N LEU A 41 11.19 1.54 -13.21
CA LEU A 41 10.24 2.60 -12.85
C LEU A 41 8.78 2.12 -12.99
N ALA A 42 8.47 1.34 -14.03
CA ALA A 42 7.17 0.71 -14.21
C ALA A 42 6.81 -0.24 -13.05
N SER A 43 7.78 -1.03 -12.57
CA SER A 43 7.61 -1.94 -11.43
C SER A 43 7.38 -1.19 -10.12
N ILE A 44 8.05 -0.03 -9.94
CA ILE A 44 7.87 0.84 -8.78
C ILE A 44 6.45 1.41 -8.78
N GLN A 45 5.98 1.94 -9.92
CA GLN A 45 4.63 2.49 -10.06
C GLN A 45 3.55 1.44 -9.81
N LEU A 46 3.71 0.22 -10.35
CA LEU A 46 2.84 -0.92 -10.04
C LEU A 46 2.85 -1.27 -8.55
N GLY A 47 4.02 -1.19 -7.90
CA GLY A 47 4.16 -1.36 -6.47
C GLY A 47 3.36 -0.31 -5.69
N ILE A 48 3.51 0.98 -6.03
CA ILE A 48 2.79 2.10 -5.43
C ILE A 48 1.28 1.89 -5.57
N GLU A 49 0.79 1.56 -6.76
CA GLU A 49 -0.63 1.30 -7.00
C GLU A 49 -1.14 0.14 -6.14
N THR A 50 -0.38 -0.95 -6.08
CA THR A 50 -0.71 -2.13 -5.26
C THR A 50 -0.81 -1.77 -3.77
N TRP A 51 0.17 -1.03 -3.24
CA TRP A 51 0.18 -0.62 -1.83
C TRP A 51 -0.90 0.40 -1.52
N SER A 52 -1.14 1.37 -2.41
CA SER A 52 -2.25 2.33 -2.31
C SER A 52 -3.61 1.62 -2.24
N ASN A 53 -3.84 0.67 -3.15
CA ASN A 53 -5.05 -0.15 -3.14
C ASN A 53 -5.19 -0.96 -1.84
N ARG A 54 -4.08 -1.53 -1.33
CA ARG A 54 -4.08 -2.25 -0.04
C ARG A 54 -4.38 -1.34 1.14
N VAL A 55 -3.79 -0.14 1.20
CA VAL A 55 -4.07 0.86 2.24
C VAL A 55 -5.55 1.24 2.21
N SER A 56 -6.09 1.49 1.02
CA SER A 56 -7.51 1.84 0.85
C SER A 56 -8.45 0.69 1.28
N LEU A 57 -8.12 -0.55 0.91
CA LEU A 57 -8.83 -1.76 1.35
C LEU A 57 -8.75 -1.96 2.87
N LEU A 58 -7.57 -1.80 3.46
CA LEU A 58 -7.34 -1.95 4.90
C LEU A 58 -8.05 -0.86 5.71
N SER A 59 -8.03 0.37 5.21
CA SER A 59 -8.78 1.51 5.75
C SER A 59 -10.29 1.26 5.70
N THR A 60 -10.80 0.79 4.56
CA THR A 60 -12.22 0.44 4.43
C THR A 60 -12.59 -0.73 5.35
N ARG A 61 -11.70 -1.71 5.54
CA ARG A 61 -11.93 -2.85 6.42
C ARG A 61 -11.87 -2.49 7.91
N SER A 62 -11.01 -1.54 8.30
CA SER A 62 -11.02 -1.00 9.67
C SER A 62 -12.28 -0.20 9.94
N GLN A 63 -12.77 0.57 8.97
CA GLN A 63 -14.01 1.35 9.08
C GLN A 63 -15.28 0.49 8.96
N GLY A 64 -15.23 -0.62 8.22
CA GLY A 64 -16.37 -1.48 7.90
C GLY A 64 -16.75 -2.51 8.97
N ARG A 65 -15.91 -2.72 10.00
CA ARG A 65 -16.25 -3.60 11.13
C ARG A 65 -17.36 -3.05 12.06
N GLY A 66 -17.83 -1.83 11.83
CA GLY A 66 -18.86 -1.18 12.63
C GLY A 66 -20.28 -1.21 12.07
N ARG A 67 -20.57 -1.86 10.93
CA ARG A 67 -21.94 -1.85 10.36
C ARG A 67 -22.53 -3.24 10.12
N ALA A 68 -22.60 -4.03 11.19
CA ALA A 68 -23.68 -5.00 11.34
C ALA A 68 -24.97 -4.23 11.67
N ARG A 69 -25.62 -3.67 10.64
CA ARG A 69 -27.02 -3.23 10.77
C ARG A 69 -27.90 -4.48 10.63
N THR A 70 -28.25 -5.10 11.74
CA THR A 70 -29.39 -6.01 11.75
C THR A 70 -30.62 -5.17 11.46
N VAL A 71 -31.06 -5.16 10.20
CA VAL A 71 -32.37 -4.62 9.86
C VAL A 71 -33.36 -5.70 10.27
N VAL A 72 -33.84 -5.62 11.51
CA VAL A 72 -35.02 -6.37 11.92
C VAL A 72 -36.19 -5.73 11.19
N LEU A 73 -36.67 -6.38 10.13
CA LEU A 73 -37.95 -6.05 9.52
C LEU A 73 -39.02 -6.43 10.56
N GLY A 74 -39.68 -5.43 11.14
CA GLY A 74 -40.78 -5.64 12.08
C GLY A 74 -41.90 -6.44 11.43
N GLY A 75 -42.39 -7.45 12.15
CA GLY A 75 -43.68 -8.08 11.94
C GLY A 75 -44.74 -7.48 12.85
#